data_AF-A0A536GUD1-F1
#
_entry.id   AF-A0A536GUD1-F1
#
_cell.length_a   1.000
_cell.length_b   1.000
_cell.length_c   1.000
_cell.angle_alpha   90.00
_cell.angle_beta   90.00
_cell.angle_gamma   90.00
#
_symmetry.space_group_name_H-M   'P 1'
#
loop_
_entity.id
_entity.type
_entity.pdbx_description
1 polymer ?
#
loop_
_entity_poly.entity_id
_entity_poly.type
_entity_poly.pdbx_seq_one_letter_code
_entity_poly.pdbx_strand_id
1 'polypeptide(L)'
;MGELRIEHDDQLSSGTCSHCGAPFESVIGVMYEDDDPIAIYRADIFDHFHREPEPRVVLSIAVGDWSDGTGRADRCSAAIEAWAVGDRVQMAFSDRAGSTWQELEVVSWQLTSQEAHAGPLRDAFLRLADHIAYQDRRLRRALAPVGPRTQGL
;
A
#
# COMPACT_ATOMS: atom_id res chain seq x y z
N MET A 1 14.87 17.10 -4.46
CA MET A 1 13.87 16.02 -4.40
C MET A 1 13.86 15.43 -5.79
N GLY A 2 14.30 14.18 -5.91
CA GLY A 2 14.35 13.46 -7.19
C GLY A 2 12.95 13.11 -7.70
N GLU A 3 12.90 12.62 -8.93
CA GLU A 3 11.66 12.16 -9.55
C GLU A 3 11.28 10.77 -9.00
N LEU A 4 10.03 10.60 -8.55
CA LEU A 4 9.55 9.30 -8.09
C LEU A 4 9.05 8.47 -9.27
N ARG A 5 9.51 7.22 -9.37
CA ARG A 5 9.09 6.25 -10.38
C ARG A 5 8.61 4.96 -9.74
N ILE A 6 7.57 4.37 -10.33
CA ILE A 6 7.06 3.04 -9.97
C ILE A 6 7.52 2.02 -11.02
N GLU A 7 8.10 0.94 -10.54
CA GLU A 7 8.24 -0.31 -11.29
C GLU A 7 7.27 -1.34 -10.74
N HIS A 8 6.45 -1.89 -11.61
CA HIS A 8 5.44 -2.87 -11.21
C HIS A 8 6.03 -4.27 -11.31
N ASP A 9 5.80 -5.09 -10.28
CA ASP A 9 5.90 -6.53 -10.45
C ASP A 9 4.61 -6.99 -11.16
N ASP A 10 4.76 -7.78 -12.22
CA ASP A 10 3.65 -8.35 -12.98
C ASP A 10 2.97 -9.51 -12.22
N GLN A 11 3.54 -9.94 -11.08
CA GLN A 11 2.91 -10.90 -10.20
C GLN A 11 1.67 -10.31 -9.53
N LEU A 12 0.54 -10.86 -9.94
CA LEU A 12 -0.75 -10.72 -9.28
C LEU A 12 -0.96 -11.97 -8.43
N SER A 13 -1.23 -11.79 -7.14
CA SER A 13 -1.72 -12.86 -6.28
C SER A 13 -3.12 -12.53 -5.78
N SER A 14 -3.87 -13.55 -5.38
CA SER A 14 -5.19 -13.38 -4.79
C SER A 14 -5.21 -14.06 -3.43
N GLY A 15 -5.92 -13.49 -2.46
CA GLY A 15 -6.04 -14.07 -1.14
C GLY A 15 -7.39 -13.78 -0.51
N THR A 16 -7.54 -14.24 0.73
CA THR A 16 -8.70 -13.96 1.58
C THR A 16 -8.25 -13.40 2.91
N CYS A 17 -8.93 -12.37 3.39
CA CYS A 17 -8.62 -11.75 4.67
C CYS A 17 -8.80 -12.78 5.80
N SER A 18 -7.77 -13.01 6.60
CA SER A 18 -7.83 -14.00 7.69
C SER A 18 -8.84 -13.66 8.79
N HIS A 19 -9.24 -12.38 8.90
CA HIS A 19 -10.21 -11.92 9.90
C HIS A 19 -11.67 -12.10 9.45
N CYS A 20 -11.99 -11.88 8.16
CA CYS A 20 -13.38 -11.86 7.68
C CYS A 20 -13.67 -12.72 6.44
N GLY A 21 -12.65 -13.28 5.79
CA GLY A 21 -12.76 -14.05 4.57
C GLY A 21 -12.99 -13.23 3.30
N ALA A 22 -12.99 -11.90 3.36
CA ALA A 22 -13.16 -11.05 2.18
C ALA A 22 -12.03 -11.31 1.17
N PRO A 23 -12.35 -11.53 -0.12
CA PRO A 23 -11.34 -11.72 -1.15
C PRO A 23 -10.60 -10.41 -1.44
N PHE A 24 -9.33 -10.53 -1.82
CA PHE A 24 -8.54 -9.41 -2.32
C PHE A 24 -7.58 -9.85 -3.42
N GLU A 25 -7.17 -8.88 -4.23
CA GLU A 25 -6.05 -9.00 -5.15
C GLU A 25 -4.83 -8.29 -4.56
N SER A 26 -3.65 -8.88 -4.68
CA SER A 26 -2.40 -8.35 -4.18
C SER A 26 -1.45 -8.07 -5.32
N VAL A 27 -0.86 -6.89 -5.29
CA VAL A 27 0.17 -6.47 -6.25
C VAL A 27 1.39 -5.95 -5.52
N ILE A 28 2.55 -6.10 -6.15
CA ILE A 28 3.83 -5.61 -5.63
C ILE A 28 4.40 -4.57 -6.60
N GLY A 29 5.17 -3.63 -6.06
CA GLY A 29 5.97 -2.72 -6.87
C GLY A 29 7.16 -2.17 -6.09
N VAL A 30 8.10 -1.63 -6.83
CA VAL A 30 9.31 -0.98 -6.32
C VAL A 30 9.24 0.51 -6.64
N MET A 31 9.55 1.32 -5.64
CA MET A 31 9.64 2.77 -5.73
C MET A 31 11.10 3.17 -5.88
N TYR A 32 11.36 3.99 -6.89
CA TYR A 32 12.66 4.60 -7.12
C TYR A 32 12.56 6.11 -6.92
N GLU A 33 13.60 6.72 -6.34
CA GLU A 33 13.85 8.16 -6.48
C GLU A 33 15.05 8.32 -7.40
N ASP A 34 14.83 8.97 -8.54
CA ASP A 34 15.74 8.94 -9.68
C ASP A 34 16.02 7.49 -10.15
N ASP A 35 17.21 6.95 -9.90
CA ASP A 35 17.60 5.58 -10.25
C ASP A 35 17.78 4.65 -9.02
N ASP A 36 17.67 5.20 -7.80
CA ASP A 36 17.90 4.45 -6.57
C ASP A 36 16.59 3.86 -6.02
N PRO A 37 16.52 2.55 -5.73
CA PRO A 37 15.36 1.95 -5.08
C PRO A 37 15.28 2.44 -3.63
N ILE A 38 14.15 3.06 -3.28
CA ILE A 38 13.93 3.64 -1.94
C ILE A 38 12.85 2.93 -1.14
N ALA A 39 11.94 2.20 -1.81
CA ALA A 39 10.91 1.42 -1.13
C ALA A 39 10.40 0.26 -1.97
N ILE A 40 9.87 -0.76 -1.31
CA ILE A 40 9.01 -1.78 -1.91
C ILE A 40 7.64 -1.62 -1.29
N TYR A 41 6.58 -1.72 -2.10
CA TYR A 41 5.23 -1.76 -1.59
C TYR A 41 4.50 -3.00 -2.05
N ARG A 42 3.55 -3.40 -1.22
CA ARG A 42 2.50 -4.35 -1.55
C ARG A 42 1.17 -3.66 -1.35
N ALA A 43 0.25 -3.83 -2.28
CA ALA A 43 -1.09 -3.29 -2.21
C ALA A 43 -2.11 -4.43 -2.27
N ASP A 44 -2.88 -4.59 -1.20
CA ASP A 44 -4.00 -5.51 -1.15
C ASP A 44 -5.29 -4.74 -1.46
N ILE A 45 -5.91 -5.08 -2.59
CA ILE A 45 -7.04 -4.41 -3.20
C ILE A 45 -8.30 -5.21 -2.88
N PHE A 46 -9.22 -4.58 -2.14
CA PHE A 46 -10.50 -5.15 -1.77
C PHE A 46 -11.60 -4.44 -2.55
N ASP A 47 -12.41 -5.19 -3.31
CA ASP A 47 -13.64 -4.66 -3.92
C ASP A 47 -14.72 -4.36 -2.86
N HIS A 48 -14.69 -5.12 -1.77
CA HIS A 48 -15.54 -4.96 -0.60
C HIS A 48 -14.69 -5.12 0.65
N PHE A 49 -14.45 -4.01 1.35
CA PHE A 49 -13.62 -4.04 2.54
C PHE A 49 -14.42 -4.53 3.75
N HIS A 50 -14.27 -5.82 4.08
CA HIS A 50 -15.07 -6.49 5.10
C HIS A 50 -16.59 -6.42 4.79
N ARG A 51 -17.33 -5.60 5.55
CA ARG A 51 -18.78 -5.38 5.39
C ARG A 51 -19.08 -4.05 4.70
N GLU A 52 -18.06 -3.24 4.44
CA GLU A 52 -18.22 -1.98 3.73
C GLU A 52 -18.29 -2.26 2.22
N PRO A 53 -19.30 -1.72 1.52
CA PRO A 53 -19.47 -1.95 0.09
C PRO A 53 -18.41 -1.23 -0.75
N GLU A 54 -17.75 -0.21 -0.20
CA GLU A 54 -16.73 0.57 -0.88
C GLU A 54 -15.40 -0.19 -0.99
N PRO A 55 -14.69 -0.02 -2.12
CA PRO A 55 -13.37 -0.60 -2.28
C PRO A 55 -12.36 0.07 -1.35
N ARG A 56 -11.40 -0.71 -0.87
CA ARG A 56 -10.24 -0.18 -0.14
C ARG A 56 -8.95 -0.83 -0.61
N VAL A 57 -7.87 -0.08 -0.49
CA VAL A 57 -6.52 -0.58 -0.69
C VAL A 57 -5.79 -0.56 0.64
N VAL A 58 -5.20 -1.67 1.03
CA VAL A 58 -4.25 -1.73 2.16
C VAL A 58 -2.84 -1.72 1.56
N LEU A 59 -2.16 -0.59 1.68
CA LEU A 59 -0.79 -0.40 1.29
C LEU A 59 0.12 -0.81 2.43
N SER A 60 0.93 -1.82 2.21
CA SER A 60 2.10 -2.05 3.04
C SER A 60 3.30 -1.46 2.31
N ILE A 61 4.04 -0.55 2.94
CA ILE A 61 5.20 0.11 2.33
C ILE A 61 6.42 -0.15 3.20
N ALA A 62 7.47 -0.71 2.61
CA ALA A 62 8.77 -0.95 3.24
C ALA A 62 9.76 0.12 2.76
N VAL A 63 10.25 0.95 3.69
CA VAL A 63 11.24 2.00 3.44
C VAL A 63 12.55 1.64 4.14
N GLY A 64 13.67 1.93 3.49
CA GLY A 64 15.00 1.77 4.05
C GLY A 64 16.08 1.75 2.97
N ASP A 65 17.29 1.38 3.35
CA ASP A 65 18.38 1.24 2.39
C ASP A 65 18.29 -0.11 1.66
N TRP A 66 18.46 -0.06 0.34
CA TRP A 66 18.42 -1.20 -0.57
C TRP A 66 19.77 -1.46 -1.25
N SER A 67 20.80 -0.68 -0.89
CA SER A 67 22.15 -0.80 -1.41
C SER A 67 22.86 -2.06 -0.93
N ASP A 68 23.90 -2.47 -1.66
CA ASP A 68 24.73 -3.63 -1.32
C ASP A 68 25.31 -3.51 0.11
N GLY A 69 25.12 -4.57 0.90
CA GLY A 69 25.61 -4.67 2.28
C GLY A 69 24.63 -4.21 3.36
N THR A 70 23.46 -3.69 2.99
CA THR A 70 22.38 -3.36 3.92
C THR A 70 21.43 -4.54 4.12
N GLY A 71 20.92 -4.67 5.34
CA GLY A 71 20.07 -5.80 5.72
C GLY A 71 18.62 -5.39 5.90
N ARG A 72 17.74 -6.39 6.04
CA ARG A 72 16.34 -6.15 6.44
C ARG A 72 16.20 -5.36 7.75
N ALA A 73 17.25 -5.26 8.57
CA ALA A 73 17.26 -4.50 9.83
C ALA A 73 17.39 -3.00 9.61
N ASP A 74 17.80 -2.57 8.42
CA ASP A 74 17.88 -1.16 8.02
C ASP A 74 16.58 -0.70 7.34
N ARG A 75 15.54 -1.54 7.40
CA ARG A 75 14.25 -1.34 6.75
C ARG A 75 13.12 -1.48 7.74
N CYS A 76 12.16 -0.57 7.66
CA CYS A 76 10.92 -0.65 8.41
C CYS A 76 9.75 -0.55 7.45
N SER A 77 8.61 -1.14 7.82
CA SER A 77 7.37 -0.99 7.06
C SER A 77 6.28 -0.30 7.87
N ALA A 78 5.36 0.34 7.17
CA ALA A 78 4.10 0.82 7.73
C ALA A 78 2.95 0.41 6.82
N ALA A 79 1.78 0.17 7.40
CA ALA A 79 0.55 -0.06 6.65
C ALA A 79 -0.30 1.21 6.60
N ILE A 80 -0.88 1.48 5.43
CA ILE A 80 -1.75 2.61 5.14
C ILE A 80 -2.99 2.09 4.43
N GLU A 81 -4.17 2.38 4.99
CA GLU A 81 -5.44 2.16 4.30
C GLU A 81 -5.73 3.37 3.42
N ALA A 82 -6.16 3.12 2.18
CA ALA A 82 -6.58 4.12 1.21
C ALA A 82 -7.99 3.82 0.69
N TRP A 83 -8.84 4.85 0.61
CA TRP A 83 -10.20 4.74 0.11
C TRP A 83 -10.63 6.01 -0.63
N ALA A 84 -11.58 5.86 -1.56
CA ALA A 84 -12.12 6.98 -2.32
C ALA A 84 -13.18 7.74 -1.50
N VAL A 85 -13.14 9.07 -1.54
CA VAL A 85 -14.17 9.98 -1.01
C VAL A 85 -14.45 11.05 -2.06
N GLY A 86 -15.51 10.83 -2.84
CA GLY A 86 -15.79 11.62 -4.04
C GLY A 86 -14.63 11.48 -5.04
N ASP A 87 -14.08 12.61 -5.48
CA ASP A 87 -12.96 12.67 -6.43
C ASP A 87 -11.57 12.65 -5.76
N ARG A 88 -11.51 12.34 -4.46
CA ARG A 88 -10.26 12.35 -3.68
C ARG A 88 -9.99 10.99 -3.07
N VAL A 89 -8.71 10.68 -2.89
CA VAL A 89 -8.28 9.55 -2.06
C VAL A 89 -8.00 10.06 -0.64
N GLN A 90 -8.60 9.41 0.35
CA GLN A 90 -8.22 9.58 1.75
C GLN A 90 -7.34 8.40 2.18
N MET A 91 -6.45 8.68 3.13
CA MET A 91 -5.50 7.70 3.64
C MET A 91 -5.34 7.81 5.16
N ALA A 92 -5.10 6.69 5.82
CA ALA A 92 -4.74 6.64 7.23
C ALA A 92 -3.76 5.50 7.51
N PHE A 93 -2.79 5.74 8.40
CA PHE A 93 -1.97 4.65 8.94
C PHE A 93 -2.86 3.62 9.64
N SER A 94 -2.52 2.35 9.47
CA SER A 94 -3.28 1.24 10.03
C SER A 94 -2.34 0.20 10.61
N ASP A 95 -2.82 -0.53 11.61
CA ASP A 95 -2.18 -1.76 12.10
C ASP A 95 -2.60 -2.97 11.26
N ARG A 96 -3.56 -2.81 10.35
CA ARG A 96 -3.93 -3.83 9.37
C ARG A 96 -2.85 -3.89 8.31
N ALA A 97 -1.87 -4.77 8.51
CA ALA A 97 -1.02 -5.20 7.42
C ALA A 97 -1.87 -5.94 6.38
N GLY A 98 -1.49 -5.84 5.10
CA GLY A 98 -1.83 -6.87 4.11
C GLY A 98 -1.29 -8.26 4.53
N SER A 99 -1.41 -9.30 3.71
CA SER A 99 -0.84 -10.61 4.13
C SER A 99 0.62 -10.44 4.55
N THR A 100 1.01 -11.17 5.60
CA THR A 100 2.26 -10.94 6.33
C THR A 100 3.46 -10.88 5.41
N TRP A 101 4.22 -9.78 5.47
CA TRP A 101 5.56 -9.65 4.86
C TRP A 101 6.53 -10.77 5.23
N GLN A 102 6.23 -11.55 6.28
CA GLN A 102 6.98 -12.73 6.67
C GLN A 102 7.20 -13.70 5.50
N GLU A 103 6.28 -13.75 4.54
CA GLU A 103 6.41 -14.60 3.34
C GLU A 103 7.36 -14.03 2.28
N LEU A 104 7.65 -12.72 2.33
CA LEU A 104 8.45 -12.02 1.31
C LEU A 104 9.87 -11.65 1.83
N GLU A 105 10.18 -11.89 3.11
CA GLU A 105 11.48 -11.61 3.77
C GLU A 105 12.01 -10.16 3.59
N VAL A 106 11.12 -9.19 3.31
CA VAL A 106 11.48 -7.84 2.84
C VAL A 106 11.92 -6.89 3.97
N VAL A 107 11.35 -7.05 5.17
CA VAL A 107 11.56 -6.15 6.32
C VAL A 107 11.71 -6.93 7.63
N SER A 108 12.46 -6.37 8.59
CA SER A 108 12.60 -6.98 9.92
C SER A 108 11.42 -6.71 10.84
N TRP A 109 10.71 -5.59 10.65
CA TRP A 109 9.55 -5.24 11.46
C TRP A 109 8.60 -4.29 10.72
N GLN A 110 7.35 -4.28 11.18
CA GLN A 110 6.33 -3.32 10.79
C GLN A 110 6.02 -2.41 11.98
N LEU A 111 6.03 -1.10 11.73
CA LEU A 111 5.60 -0.08 12.68
C LEU A 111 4.08 -0.18 12.87
N THR A 112 3.64 0.02 14.11
CA THR A 112 2.24 0.28 14.41
C THR A 112 1.78 1.60 13.79
N SER A 113 0.47 1.77 13.62
CA SER A 113 -0.13 3.02 13.15
C SER A 113 0.33 4.22 13.98
N GLN A 114 0.39 4.06 15.31
CA GLN A 114 0.85 5.10 16.22
C GLN A 114 2.33 5.45 16.02
N GLU A 115 3.21 4.45 15.89
CA GLU A 115 4.64 4.67 15.66
C GLU A 115 4.90 5.30 14.29
N ALA A 116 4.21 4.85 13.24
CA ALA A 116 4.32 5.41 11.91
C ALA A 116 3.83 6.86 11.86
N HIS A 117 2.76 7.19 12.61
CA HIS A 117 2.22 8.53 12.69
C HIS A 117 3.10 9.50 13.48
N ALA A 118 3.75 9.04 14.56
CA ALA A 118 4.62 9.87 15.40
C ALA A 118 6.09 9.88 14.95
N GLY A 119 6.48 8.93 14.08
CA GLY A 119 7.85 8.67 13.71
C GLY A 119 8.43 9.67 12.70
N PRO A 120 9.77 9.75 12.60
CA PRO A 120 10.46 10.67 11.70
C PRO A 120 10.23 10.35 10.20
N LEU A 121 9.80 9.13 9.88
CA LEU A 121 9.52 8.68 8.51
C LEU A 121 8.07 8.91 8.06
N ARG A 122 7.23 9.50 8.92
CA ARG A 122 5.80 9.76 8.64
C ARG A 122 5.58 10.40 7.27
N ASP A 123 6.28 11.50 6.99
CA ASP A 123 6.08 12.25 5.74
C ASP A 123 6.59 11.48 4.52
N ALA A 124 7.63 10.65 4.69
CA ALA A 124 8.11 9.77 3.63
C ALA A 124 7.05 8.71 3.27
N PHE A 125 6.46 8.04 4.27
CA PHE A 125 5.39 7.07 4.03
C PHE A 125 4.18 7.70 3.34
N LEU A 126 3.75 8.88 3.79
CA LEU A 126 2.61 9.57 3.18
C LEU A 126 2.90 10.04 1.75
N ARG A 127 4.11 10.56 1.48
CA ARG A 127 4.52 10.95 0.12
C ARG A 127 4.54 9.75 -0.82
N LEU A 128 5.07 8.61 -0.36
CA LEU A 128 5.10 7.38 -1.14
C LEU A 128 3.68 6.84 -1.38
N ALA A 129 2.85 6.78 -0.34
CA ALA A 129 1.47 6.30 -0.46
C ALA A 129 0.64 7.16 -1.43
N ASP A 130 0.78 8.48 -1.36
CA ASP A 130 0.13 9.42 -2.28
C ASP A 130 0.56 9.15 -3.72
N HIS A 131 1.87 9.07 -3.96
CA HIS A 131 2.41 8.79 -5.30
C HIS A 131 1.93 7.43 -5.83
N ILE A 132 1.96 6.38 -5.00
CA ILE A 132 1.50 5.03 -5.34
C ILE A 132 0.02 5.04 -5.74
N ALA A 133 -0.85 5.68 -4.95
CA ALA A 133 -2.28 5.72 -5.22
C ALA A 133 -2.64 6.44 -6.52
N TYR A 134 -1.88 7.48 -6.90
CA TYR A 134 -2.14 8.28 -8.10
C TYR A 134 -1.35 7.86 -9.35
N GLN A 135 -0.28 7.07 -9.22
CA GLN A 135 0.54 6.64 -10.35
C GLN A 135 0.43 5.14 -10.65
N ASP A 136 0.15 4.28 -9.67
CA ASP A 136 -0.12 2.87 -9.94
C ASP A 136 -1.51 2.72 -10.58
N ARG A 137 -1.54 2.34 -11.85
CA ARG A 137 -2.78 2.21 -12.64
C ARG A 137 -3.77 1.22 -12.03
N ARG A 138 -3.28 0.20 -11.31
CA ARG A 138 -4.10 -0.85 -10.68
C ARG A 138 -4.85 -0.26 -9.50
N LEU A 139 -4.18 0.56 -8.69
CA LEU A 139 -4.76 1.23 -7.54
C LEU A 139 -5.68 2.37 -7.96
N ARG A 140 -5.29 3.17 -8.97
CA ARG A 140 -6.16 4.19 -9.54
C ARG A 140 -7.49 3.62 -10.02
N ARG A 141 -7.48 2.42 -10.60
CA ARG A 141 -8.70 1.74 -11.03
C ARG A 141 -9.57 1.34 -9.83
N ALA A 142 -8.96 0.83 -8.76
CA ALA A 142 -9.66 0.44 -7.55
C ALA A 142 -10.20 1.63 -6.73
N LEU A 143 -9.45 2.74 -6.72
CA LEU A 143 -9.77 3.97 -6.00
C LEU A 143 -10.50 5.01 -6.87
N ALA A 144 -10.89 4.64 -8.09
CA ALA A 144 -11.70 5.51 -8.93
C ALA A 144 -13.06 5.76 -8.26
N PRO A 145 -13.65 6.95 -8.42
CA PRO A 145 -14.99 7.21 -7.92
C PRO A 145 -15.95 6.16 -8.48
N VAL A 146 -16.60 5.41 -7.60
CA VAL A 146 -17.71 4.57 -8.01
C VAL A 146 -18.84 5.54 -8.37
N GLY A 147 -19.00 5.81 -9.67
CA GLY A 147 -20.14 6.59 -10.17
C GLY A 147 -21.45 6.06 -9.58
N PRO A 148 -22.52 6.88 -9.51
CA PRO A 148 -23.75 6.46 -8.84
C PRO A 148 -24.20 5.12 -9.42
N ARG A 149 -24.12 4.07 -8.59
CA ARG A 149 -24.71 2.78 -8.91
C ARG A 149 -26.20 3.06 -8.99
N THR A 150 -26.72 3.22 -10.19
CA THR A 150 -28.16 3.16 -10.45
C THR A 150 -28.64 1.83 -9.89
N GLN A 151 -29.15 1.86 -8.66
CA GLN A 151 -29.95 0.79 -8.10
C GLN A 151 -31.19 0.76 -8.99
N GLY A 152 -31.22 -0.20 -9.91
CA GLY A 152 -32.39 -0.47 -10.72
C GLY A 152 -33.55 -0.81 -9.79
N LEU A 153 -34.62 -0.02 -9.92
CA LEU A 153 -35.97 -0.32 -9.46
C LEU A 153 -36.50 -1.60 -10.11
#